data_AF-A0A7W1M5V1-F1
#
_entry.id   AF-A0A7W1M5V1-F1
#
_cell.length_a   1.000
_cell.length_b   1.000
_cell.length_c   1.000
_cell.angle_alpha   90.00
_cell.angle_beta   90.00
_cell.angle_gamma   90.00
#
_symmetry.space_group_name_H-M   'P 1'
#
loop_
_entity.id
_entity.type
_entity.pdbx_description
1 polymer ?
#
loop_
_entity_poly.entity_id
_entity_poly.type
_entity_poly.pdbx_seq_one_letter_code
_entity_poly.pdbx_strand_id
1 'polypeptide(L)'
;MDVCSYARFLRPGHRVTGDRSQRSRNWMRPETRVGYDYAHAIVDDHSRLAYVELHDDEKAATVAGFLERALAFYAEHGIAVKRVMTDG
;
A
#
# COMPACT_ATOMS: atom_id res chain seq x y z
N MET A 1 2.40 7.95 -8.68
CA MET A 1 2.39 6.62 -8.10
C MET A 1 3.10 6.72 -6.78
N ASP A 2 2.47 6.18 -5.76
CA ASP A 2 2.96 6.12 -4.39
C ASP A 2 2.74 4.70 -3.86
N VAL A 3 3.56 4.31 -2.88
CA VAL A 3 3.42 3.07 -2.14
C VAL A 3 3.30 3.40 -0.64
N CYS A 4 2.09 3.20 -0.12
CA CYS A 4 1.82 3.37 1.31
C CYS A 4 1.98 2.03 2.05
N SER A 5 2.83 2.00 3.09
CA SER A 5 2.95 0.84 3.97
C SER A 5 1.93 0.90 5.12
N TYR A 6 1.20 -0.19 5.32
CA TYR A 6 0.16 -0.31 6.34
C TYR A 6 0.49 -1.45 7.29
N ALA A 7 0.62 -1.13 8.58
CA ALA A 7 0.92 -2.15 9.58
C ALA A 7 -0.27 -3.09 9.75
N ARG A 8 -0.02 -4.40 9.60
CA ARG A 8 -1.03 -5.43 9.89
C ARG A 8 -1.27 -5.47 11.41
N PHE A 9 -2.49 -5.78 11.80
CA PHE A 9 -2.87 -5.99 13.20
C PHE A 9 -3.81 -7.17 13.34
N LEU A 10 -3.53 -8.06 14.29
CA LEU A 10 -4.42 -9.18 14.66
C LEU A 10 -5.26 -8.89 15.91
N ARG A 11 -5.00 -7.76 16.57
CA ARG A 11 -5.65 -7.37 17.82
C ARG A 11 -5.95 -5.87 17.82
N PRO A 12 -7.07 -5.44 18.41
CA PRO A 12 -7.36 -4.02 18.59
C PRO A 12 -6.27 -3.34 19.43
N GLY A 13 -5.87 -2.14 19.01
CA GLY A 13 -4.86 -1.35 19.72
C GLY A 13 -5.40 -0.68 20.99
N HIS A 14 -4.48 -0.08 21.76
CA HIS A 14 -4.74 0.67 23.00
C HIS A 14 -5.92 1.64 22.90
N ARG A 15 -6.12 2.30 21.75
CA ARG A 15 -7.24 3.23 21.55
C ARG A 15 -8.61 2.55 21.73
N VAL A 16 -8.70 1.27 21.39
CA VAL A 16 -9.91 0.45 21.53
C VAL A 16 -9.94 -0.26 22.89
N THR A 17 -8.79 -0.76 23.36
CA THR A 17 -8.73 -1.59 24.60
C THR A 17 -8.55 -0.78 25.89
N GLY A 18 -8.15 0.50 25.80
CA GLY A 18 -7.81 1.36 26.95
C GLY A 18 -6.47 1.01 27.63
N ASP A 19 -5.93 -0.17 27.36
CA ASP A 19 -4.71 -0.70 27.96
C ASP A 19 -3.44 -0.08 27.33
N ARG A 20 -2.80 0.83 28.09
CA ARG A 20 -1.56 1.51 27.71
C ARG A 20 -0.30 0.78 28.20
N SER A 21 -0.41 -0.39 28.82
CA SER A 21 0.77 -1.15 29.30
C SER A 21 1.59 -1.75 28.14
N GLN A 22 0.99 -1.85 26.95
CA GLN A 22 1.55 -2.44 25.73
C GLN A 22 2.51 -1.49 24.97
N ARG A 23 3.34 -0.70 25.66
CA ARG A 23 4.24 0.29 25.02
C ARG A 23 5.50 -0.32 24.40
N SER A 24 5.89 -1.52 24.83
CA SER A 24 7.15 -2.13 24.43
C SER A 24 6.96 -3.10 23.27
N ARG A 25 7.77 -2.95 22.22
CA ARG A 25 7.87 -3.91 21.09
C ARG A 25 8.25 -5.33 21.55
N ASN A 26 8.83 -5.46 22.75
CA ASN A 26 9.18 -6.74 23.39
C ASN A 26 8.04 -7.33 24.24
N TRP A 27 6.99 -6.57 24.55
CA TRP A 27 5.79 -7.10 25.20
C TRP A 27 4.93 -7.92 24.23
N MET A 28 4.99 -7.60 22.94
CA MET A 28 4.39 -8.41 21.88
C MET A 28 5.22 -9.67 21.60
N ARG A 29 4.55 -10.83 21.65
CA ARG A 29 5.14 -12.10 21.20
C ARG A 29 5.53 -11.99 19.73
N PRO A 30 6.62 -12.63 19.27
CA PRO A 30 7.04 -12.60 17.87
C PRO A 30 5.91 -12.99 16.90
N GLU A 31 5.07 -13.96 17.27
CA GLU A 31 3.90 -14.38 16.47
C GLU A 31 2.83 -13.29 16.24
N THR A 32 2.83 -12.21 17.03
CA THR A 32 1.92 -11.06 16.85
C THR A 32 2.50 -9.95 15.96
N ARG A 33 3.74 -10.09 15.48
CA ARG A 33 4.37 -9.16 14.54
C ARG A 33 4.04 -9.56 13.11
N VAL A 34 2.85 -9.16 12.65
CA VAL A 34 2.26 -9.63 11.38
C VAL A 34 2.77 -8.94 10.11
N GLY A 35 3.70 -7.99 10.22
CA GLY A 35 4.30 -7.31 9.07
C GLY A 35 3.45 -6.18 8.53
N TYR A 36 3.65 -5.85 7.24
CA TYR A 36 3.01 -4.74 6.55
C TYR A 36 2.33 -5.23 5.27
N ASP A 37 1.26 -4.55 4.89
CA ASP A 37 0.71 -4.55 3.53
C ASP A 37 1.19 -3.29 2.80
N TYR A 38 1.50 -3.40 1.51
CA TYR A 38 1.96 -2.29 0.69
C TYR A 38 0.90 -1.97 -0.35
N ALA A 39 0.26 -0.80 -0.22
CA ALA A 39 -0.73 -0.32 -1.16
C ALA A 39 -0.04 0.46 -2.28
N HIS A 40 0.04 -0.12 -3.46
CA HIS A 40 0.56 0.53 -4.67
C HIS A 40 -0.60 1.26 -5.33
N ALA A 41 -0.48 2.57 -5.48
CA ALA A 41 -1.56 3.40 -6.02
C ALA A 41 -1.06 4.34 -7.12
N ILE A 42 -1.90 4.51 -8.14
CA ILE A 42 -1.71 5.51 -9.19
C ILE A 42 -3.06 6.18 -9.49
N VAL A 43 -3.02 7.46 -9.82
CA VAL A 43 -4.20 8.27 -10.08
C VAL A 43 -3.96 9.08 -11.35
N ASP A 44 -4.91 9.03 -12.27
CA ASP A 44 -4.94 9.90 -13.44
C ASP A 44 -5.27 11.33 -13.01
N ASP A 45 -4.50 12.31 -13.50
CA ASP A 45 -4.61 13.69 -13.06
C ASP A 45 -5.88 14.37 -13.57
N HIS A 46 -6.31 14.03 -14.79
CA HIS A 46 -7.47 14.61 -15.45
C HIS A 46 -8.79 14.03 -14.94
N SER A 47 -8.96 12.70 -15.04
CA SER A 47 -10.21 12.01 -14.69
C SER A 47 -10.36 11.71 -13.21
N ARG A 48 -9.27 11.80 -12.44
CA ARG A 48 -9.18 11.35 -11.05
C ARG A 48 -9.44 9.84 -10.87
N LEU A 49 -9.38 9.06 -11.95
CA LEU A 49 -9.52 7.60 -11.89
C LEU A 49 -8.29 6.99 -11.21
N ALA A 50 -8.52 6.28 -10.11
CA ALA A 50 -7.48 5.64 -9.31
C ALA A 50 -7.43 4.13 -9.58
N TYR A 51 -6.21 3.60 -9.70
CA TYR A 51 -5.92 2.17 -9.74
C TYR A 51 -5.04 1.81 -8.55
N VAL A 52 -5.42 0.77 -7.80
CA VAL A 52 -4.77 0.39 -6.54
C VAL A 52 -4.68 -1.13 -6.43
N GLU A 53 -3.52 -1.63 -6.01
CA GLU A 53 -3.31 -3.03 -5.64
C GLU A 53 -2.59 -3.13 -4.29
N LEU A 54 -2.92 -4.17 -3.51
CA LEU A 54 -2.19 -4.53 -2.31
C LEU A 54 -1.16 -5.62 -2.62
N HIS A 55 0.07 -5.40 -2.17
CA HIS A 55 1.20 -6.32 -2.33
C HIS A 55 1.91 -6.56 -0.99
N ASP A 56 2.70 -7.64 -0.94
CA ASP A 56 3.49 -8.00 0.25
C ASP A 56 4.82 -7.23 0.36
N ASP A 57 5.23 -6.52 -0.70
CA ASP A 57 6.42 -5.66 -0.67
C ASP A 57 6.35 -4.49 -1.68
N GLU A 58 7.33 -3.60 -1.57
CA GLU A 58 7.54 -2.42 -2.44
C GLU A 58 8.79 -2.56 -3.33
N LYS A 59 9.21 -3.79 -3.61
CA LYS A 59 10.43 -4.03 -4.41
C LYS A 59 10.23 -3.64 -5.86
N ALA A 60 11.34 -3.33 -6.54
CA ALA A 60 11.35 -2.91 -7.94
C ALA A 60 10.55 -3.83 -8.88
N ALA A 61 10.62 -5.16 -8.69
CA ALA A 61 9.88 -6.12 -9.50
C ALA A 61 8.35 -6.00 -9.30
N THR A 62 7.91 -5.85 -8.05
CA THR A 62 6.51 -5.70 -7.67
C THR A 62 5.95 -4.38 -8.20
N VAL A 63 6.70 -3.29 -8.02
CA VAL A 63 6.37 -1.95 -8.54
C VAL A 63 6.26 -1.96 -10.07
N ALA A 64 7.21 -2.57 -10.77
CA ALA A 64 7.20 -2.65 -12.23
C ALA A 64 5.98 -3.44 -12.72
N GLY A 65 5.70 -4.61 -12.12
CA GLY A 65 4.53 -5.40 -12.47
C GLY A 65 3.21 -4.66 -12.19
N PHE A 66 3.11 -3.94 -11.07
CA PHE A 66 1.97 -3.08 -10.79
C PHE A 66 1.80 -2.02 -11.87
N LEU A 67 2.88 -1.34 -12.27
CA LEU A 67 2.83 -0.28 -13.26
C LEU A 67 2.34 -0.81 -14.61
N GLU A 68 2.83 -1.97 -15.07
CA GLU A 68 2.38 -2.61 -16.31
C GLU A 68 0.86 -2.85 -16.29
N ARG A 69 0.34 -3.41 -15.19
CA ARG A 69 -1.10 -3.67 -15.03
C ARG A 69 -1.91 -2.37 -14.97
N ALA A 70 -1.41 -1.37 -14.27
CA ALA A 70 -2.05 -0.06 -14.20
C ALA A 70 -2.13 0.63 -15.57
N LEU A 71 -1.07 0.56 -16.37
CA LEU A 71 -1.06 1.11 -17.73
C LEU A 71 -2.06 0.39 -18.64
N ALA A 72 -2.16 -0.94 -18.53
CA ALA A 72 -3.17 -1.72 -19.25
C ALA A 72 -4.60 -1.31 -18.83
N PHE A 73 -4.85 -1.19 -17.53
CA PHE A 73 -6.13 -0.72 -16.99
C PHE A 73 -6.50 0.67 -17.53
N TYR A 74 -5.58 1.63 -17.54
CA TYR A 74 -5.85 2.96 -18.09
C TYR A 74 -6.11 2.93 -19.60
N ALA A 75 -5.38 2.10 -20.35
CA ALA A 75 -5.61 1.93 -21.77
C ALA A 75 -7.01 1.38 -22.08
N GLU A 76 -7.51 0.43 -21.29
CA GLU A 76 -8.88 -0.09 -21.38
C GLU A 76 -9.94 0.99 -21.13
N HIS A 77 -9.61 2.01 -20.34
CA HIS A 77 -10.47 3.18 -20.07
C HIS A 77 -10.25 4.31 -21.09
N GLY A 78 -9.50 4.08 -22.17
CA GLY A 78 -9.22 5.08 -23.20
C GLY A 78 -8.25 6.19 -22.76
N ILE A 79 -7.54 5.99 -21.65
CA ILE A 79 -6.58 6.95 -21.11
C ILE A 79 -5.19 6.61 -21.64
N ALA A 80 -4.66 7.50 -22.50
CA ALA A 80 -3.30 7.38 -23.03
C ALA A 80 -2.29 8.03 -22.07
N VAL A 81 -1.65 7.20 -21.24
CA VAL A 81 -0.65 7.66 -20.26
C VAL A 81 0.62 8.13 -20.97
N LYS A 82 1.05 9.37 -20.67
CA LYS A 82 2.25 9.98 -21.28
C LYS A 82 3.47 9.98 -20.37
N ARG A 83 3.25 10.17 -19.06
CA ARG A 83 4.28 10.22 -18.03
C ARG A 83 3.70 9.74 -16.72
N VAL A 84 4.56 9.23 -15.87
CA VAL A 84 4.23 8.83 -14.50
C VAL A 84 5.00 9.75 -13.56
N MET A 85 4.31 10.38 -12.62
CA MET A 85 4.93 11.11 -11.52
C MET A 85 5.01 10.19 -10.31
N THR A 86 6.15 10.15 -9.63
CA THR A 86 6.36 9.41 -8.38
C THR A 86 6.83 10.38 -7.30
N ASP A 87 6.44 10.16 -6.05
CA ASP A 87 7.08 10.78 -4.89
C ASP A 87 8.33 9.96 -4.55
N GLY A 88 9.47 10.41 -5.04
CA GLY A 88 10.77 9.86 -4.66
C GLY A 88 11.19 10.29 -3.27
#